data_AF-A0A522VDC0-F1
#
_entry.id   AF-A0A522VDC0-F1
#
_cell.length_a   1.000
_cell.length_b   1.000
_cell.length_c   1.000
_cell.angle_alpha   90.00
_cell.angle_beta   90.00
_cell.angle_gamma   90.00
#
_symmetry.space_group_name_H-M   'P 1'
#
loop_
_entity.id
_entity.type
_entity.pdbx_description
1 polymer ?
#
loop_
_entity_poly.entity_id
_entity_poly.type
_entity_poly.pdbx_seq_one_letter_code
_entity_poly.pdbx_strand_id
1 'polypeptide(L)'
;MSLPLVDTRILFFTGKGGVGKTSLSCATGLALAEAGKRVLIVSTDPASNLDEVLGAALSAVPTAIPGAPGLFALNIDPEAAAHDYKER
;
A
#
# COMPACT_ATOMS: atom_id res chain seq x y z
N MET A 1 -14.76 -1.72 -17.06
CA MET A 1 -14.94 -0.47 -16.30
C MET A 1 -13.57 0.22 -16.29
N SER A 2 -13.44 1.40 -16.88
CA SER A 2 -12.17 2.13 -16.88
C SER A 2 -11.98 2.81 -15.52
N LEU A 3 -10.78 2.71 -14.96
CA LEU A 3 -10.42 3.48 -13.78
C LEU A 3 -10.46 4.98 -14.13
N PRO A 4 -10.81 5.87 -13.19
CA PRO A 4 -10.79 7.32 -13.42
C PRO A 4 -9.38 7.78 -13.81
N LEU A 5 -9.30 8.80 -14.67
CA LEU A 5 -8.03 9.44 -14.99
C LEU A 5 -7.53 10.17 -13.74
N VAL A 6 -6.49 9.61 -13.12
CA VAL A 6 -5.83 10.18 -11.95
C VAL A 6 -4.54 10.87 -12.40
N ASP A 7 -4.57 12.20 -12.43
CA ASP A 7 -3.37 13.03 -12.68
C ASP A 7 -2.46 13.15 -11.44
N THR A 8 -2.94 12.70 -10.27
CA THR A 8 -2.14 12.67 -9.06
C THR A 8 -1.34 11.37 -8.96
N ARG A 9 -0.13 11.49 -8.41
CA ARG A 9 0.74 10.35 -8.09
C ARG A 9 0.38 9.66 -6.78
N ILE A 10 -0.56 10.20 -6.01
CA ILE A 10 -0.92 9.73 -4.66
C ILE A 10 -2.42 9.46 -4.59
N LEU A 11 -2.77 8.25 -4.18
CA LEU A 11 -4.15 7.79 -3.96
C LEU A 11 -4.34 7.45 -2.48
N PHE A 12 -5.36 8.02 -1.86
CA PHE A 12 -5.71 7.72 -0.47
C PHE A 12 -6.93 6.79 -0.41
N PHE A 13 -6.78 5.67 0.29
CA PHE A 13 -7.87 4.72 0.56
C PHE A 13 -8.28 4.86 2.03
N THR A 14 -9.38 5.58 2.28
CA THR A 14 -9.88 5.88 3.63
C THR A 14 -11.31 5.36 3.83
N GLY A 15 -11.72 5.19 5.08
CA GLY A 15 -13.01 4.62 5.45
C GLY A 15 -12.97 3.82 6.75
N LYS A 16 -14.15 3.42 7.24
CA LYS A 16 -14.30 2.64 8.48
C LYS A 16 -13.64 1.24 8.37
N GLY A 17 -13.52 0.52 9.49
CA GLY A 17 -13.07 -0.87 9.49
C GLY A 17 -13.97 -1.77 8.65
N GLY A 18 -13.40 -2.74 7.92
CA GLY A 18 -14.16 -3.73 7.15
C GLY A 18 -14.78 -3.27 5.83
N VAL A 19 -14.64 -2.00 5.42
CA VAL A 19 -15.23 -1.50 4.15
C VAL A 19 -14.44 -1.87 2.88
N GLY A 20 -13.38 -2.68 3.00
CA GLY A 20 -12.60 -3.16 1.85
C GLY A 20 -11.43 -2.27 1.38
N LYS A 21 -10.94 -1.35 2.23
CA LYS A 21 -9.82 -0.44 1.90
C LYS A 21 -8.57 -1.17 1.40
N THR A 22 -8.12 -2.16 2.17
CA THR A 22 -6.93 -2.96 1.87
C THR A 22 -7.09 -3.66 0.53
N SER A 23 -8.22 -4.36 0.33
CA SER A 23 -8.53 -5.06 -0.91
C SER A 23 -8.55 -4.12 -2.12
N LEU A 24 -9.19 -2.96 -1.99
CA LEU A 24 -9.28 -1.99 -3.10
C LEU A 24 -7.92 -1.36 -3.40
N SER A 25 -7.11 -1.07 -2.38
CA SER A 25 -5.75 -0.54 -2.56
C SER A 25 -4.83 -1.54 -3.28
N CYS A 26 -4.92 -2.83 -2.94
CA CYS A 26 -4.17 -3.90 -3.59
C CYS A 26 -4.59 -4.09 -5.04
N ALA A 27 -5.91 -4.18 -5.30
CA ALA A 27 -6.44 -4.32 -6.65
C ALA A 27 -6.06 -3.13 -7.55
N THR A 28 -6.14 -1.91 -7.01
CA THR A 28 -5.74 -0.70 -7.74
C THR A 28 -4.23 -0.69 -8.01
N GLY A 29 -3.42 -1.04 -7.01
CA GLY A 29 -1.97 -1.07 -7.15
C GLY A 29 -1.50 -2.10 -8.17
N LEU A 30 -2.09 -3.29 -8.17
CA LEU A 30 -1.82 -4.34 -9.14
C LEU A 30 -2.18 -3.88 -10.56
N ALA A 31 -3.40 -3.35 -10.77
CA ALA A 31 -3.83 -2.87 -12.07
C ALA A 31 -2.92 -1.75 -12.62
N LEU A 32 -2.43 -0.86 -11.75
CA LEU A 32 -1.48 0.19 -12.13
C LEU A 32 -0.10 -0.38 -12.49
N ALA A 33 0.38 -1.38 -11.75
CA ALA A 33 1.65 -2.06 -12.04
C ALA A 33 1.58 -2.83 -13.37
N GLU A 34 0.48 -3.54 -13.63
CA GLU A 34 0.19 -4.20 -14.91
C GLU A 34 0.13 -3.20 -16.09
N ALA A 35 -0.33 -1.97 -15.83
CA ALA A 35 -0.28 -0.86 -16.78
C ALA A 35 1.12 -0.23 -16.94
N GLY A 36 2.18 -0.87 -16.40
CA GLY A 36 3.58 -0.46 -16.52
C GLY A 36 4.00 0.67 -15.58
N LYS A 37 3.19 1.02 -14.58
CA LYS A 37 3.57 2.01 -13.57
C LYS A 37 4.42 1.36 -12.48
N ARG A 38 5.30 2.17 -11.86
CA ARG A 38 5.94 1.78 -10.60
C ARG A 38 5.06 2.24 -9.44
N VAL A 39 4.63 1.31 -8.61
CA VAL A 39 3.62 1.54 -7.58
C VAL A 39 4.16 1.14 -6.23
N LEU A 40 3.88 1.96 -5.22
CA LEU A 40 4.14 1.65 -3.82
C LEU A 40 2.82 1.72 -3.04
N ILE A 41 2.44 0.62 -2.41
CA ILE A 41 1.36 0.57 -1.43
C ILE A 41 1.97 0.86 -0.06
N VAL A 42 1.42 1.83 0.65
CA VAL A 42 1.83 2.17 2.01
C VAL A 42 0.62 1.94 2.92
N SER A 43 0.79 1.10 3.94
CA SER A 43 -0.19 0.96 5.01
C SER A 43 0.37 1.49 6.31
N THR A 44 -0.44 2.29 7.00
CA THR A 44 -0.19 2.78 8.36
C THR A 44 -1.18 2.17 9.36
N ASP A 45 -1.99 1.19 8.92
CA ASP A 45 -3.00 0.55 9.75
C ASP A 45 -2.37 -0.70 10.41
N PRO A 46 -2.17 -0.70 11.75
CA PRO A 46 -1.57 -1.83 12.45
C PRO A 46 -2.42 -3.11 12.38
N ALA A 47 -3.72 -2.97 12.10
CA ALA A 47 -4.66 -4.09 11.96
C ALA A 47 -4.83 -4.54 10.51
N SER A 48 -4.05 -3.99 9.58
CA SER A 48 -4.11 -4.37 8.17
C SER A 48 -3.57 -5.78 7.96
N ASN A 49 -4.29 -6.58 7.18
CA ASN A 49 -3.86 -7.89 6.71
C ASN A 49 -3.11 -7.80 5.36
N LEU A 50 -2.44 -6.67 5.09
CA LEU A 50 -1.82 -6.39 3.78
C LEU A 50 -0.81 -7.47 3.37
N ASP A 51 0.00 -7.93 4.32
CA ASP A 51 1.03 -8.95 4.14
C ASP A 51 0.44 -10.28 3.67
N GLU A 52 -0.69 -10.67 4.26
CA GLU A 52 -1.44 -11.87 3.89
C GLU A 52 -2.05 -11.73 2.49
N VAL A 53 -2.64 -10.58 2.19
CA VAL A 53 -3.27 -10.30 0.89
C VAL A 53 -2.23 -10.28 -0.24
N LEU A 54 -1.03 -9.77 0.03
CA LEU A 54 0.04 -9.67 -0.96
C LEU A 54 1.00 -10.88 -0.94
N GLY A 55 0.85 -11.80 0.01
CA GLY A 55 1.72 -12.97 0.15
C GLY A 55 3.20 -12.61 0.40
N ALA A 56 3.45 -11.49 1.07
CA ALA A 56 4.78 -10.96 1.32
C ALA A 56 4.89 -10.40 2.74
N ALA A 57 5.94 -10.76 3.46
CA ALA A 57 6.23 -10.15 4.75
C ALA A 57 6.67 -8.69 4.55
N LEU A 58 5.92 -7.74 5.13
CA LEU A 58 6.20 -6.32 4.97
C LEU A 58 6.87 -5.75 6.22
N SER A 59 7.62 -4.67 6.01
CA SER A 59 8.28 -3.90 7.05
C SER A 59 8.23 -2.41 6.68
N ALA A 60 8.94 -1.56 7.42
CA ALA A 60 9.11 -0.14 7.06
C ALA A 60 9.95 0.08 5.79
N VAL A 61 10.48 -0.98 5.17
CA VAL A 61 11.26 -0.93 3.94
C VAL A 61 10.37 -1.34 2.75
N PRO A 62 10.41 -0.63 1.61
CA PRO A 62 9.74 -1.06 0.38
C PRO A 62 10.15 -2.49 -0.03
N THR A 63 9.19 -3.42 -0.03
CA THR A 63 9.38 -4.81 -0.43
C THR A 63 8.69 -5.05 -1.78
N ALA A 64 9.39 -5.71 -2.71
CA ALA A 64 8.80 -6.10 -4.00
C ALA A 64 7.76 -7.21 -3.81
N ILE A 65 6.63 -7.12 -4.51
CA ILE A 65 5.55 -8.11 -4.37
C ILE A 65 5.80 -9.30 -5.33
N PRO A 66 5.84 -10.55 -4.82
CA PRO A 66 6.01 -11.73 -5.65
C PRO A 66 4.92 -11.83 -6.72
N GLY A 67 5.32 -12.07 -7.97
CA GLY A 67 4.39 -12.23 -9.09
C GLY A 67 3.78 -10.93 -9.64
N ALA A 68 4.12 -9.76 -9.09
CA ALA A 68 3.62 -8.46 -9.56
C ALA A 68 4.79 -7.49 -9.86
N PRO A 69 5.42 -7.59 -11.05
CA PRO A 69 6.52 -6.70 -11.43
C PRO A 69 6.12 -5.22 -11.34
N GLY A 70 6.98 -4.41 -10.70
CA GLY A 70 6.74 -2.97 -10.54
C GLY A 70 5.85 -2.59 -9.36
N LEU A 71 5.29 -3.56 -8.63
CA LEU A 71 4.54 -3.34 -7.39
C LEU A 71 5.42 -3.56 -6.17
N PHE A 72 5.39 -2.60 -5.26
CA PHE A 72 6.06 -2.64 -3.97
C PHE A 72 5.05 -2.34 -2.86
N ALA A 73 5.31 -2.84 -1.65
CA ALA A 73 4.54 -2.46 -0.46
C ALA A 73 5.44 -2.30 0.77
N LEU A 74 4.96 -1.52 1.73
CA LEU A 74 5.54 -1.40 3.07
C LEU A 74 4.47 -1.11 4.12
N ASN A 75 4.77 -1.48 5.36
CA ASN A 75 3.98 -1.14 6.55
C ASN A 75 4.77 -0.15 7.40
N ILE A 76 4.12 0.92 7.80
CA ILE A 76 4.66 1.89 8.75
C ILE A 76 3.93 1.70 10.07
N ASP A 77 4.70 1.48 11.14
CA ASP A 77 4.20 1.63 12.50
C ASP A 77 4.10 3.14 12.81
N PRO A 78 2.88 3.67 13.03
CA PRO A 78 2.70 5.09 13.30
C PRO A 78 3.36 5.54 14.61
N GLU A 79 3.40 4.69 15.63
CA GLU A 79 3.96 5.03 16.94
C GLU A 79 5.48 5.11 16.87
N ALA A 80 6.11 4.10 16.26
CA ALA A 80 7.55 4.11 16.02
C ALA A 80 7.95 5.31 15.14
N ALA A 81 7.23 5.56 14.04
CA ALA A 81 7.50 6.68 13.16
C ALA A 81 7.35 8.05 13.86
N ALA A 82 6.38 8.18 14.77
CA ALA A 82 6.19 9.39 15.56
C ALA A 82 7.29 9.59 16.62
N HIS A 83 7.80 8.50 17.21
CA HIS A 83 8.92 8.54 18.13
C HIS A 83 10.20 8.98 17.42
N ASP A 84 10.56 8.33 16.32
CA ASP A 84 11.73 8.67 15.50
C ASP A 84 11.71 10.12 15.02
N TYR A 85 10.53 10.66 14.70
CA TYR A 85 10.39 12.06 14.28
C TYR A 85 10.71 13.05 15.41
N LYS A 86 10.38 12.72 16.67
CA LYS A 86 10.60 13.60 17.83
C LYS A 86 12.06 13.64 18.28
N GLU A 87 12.82 12.59 18.01
CA GLU A 87 14.24 12.50 18.38
C GLU A 87 15.19 13.09 17.32
N ARG A 88 14.65 13.61 16.22
CA ARG A 88 15.38 14.32 15.16
C ARG A 88 15.32 15.83 15.33
#